data_AF-A0A8C9AQX9-F1
#
_entry.id   AF-A0A8C9AQX9-F1
#
_cell.length_a   1.000
_cell.length_b   1.000
_cell.length_c   1.000
_cell.angle_alpha   90.00
_cell.angle_beta   90.00
_cell.angle_gamma   90.00
#
_symmetry.space_group_name_H-M   'P 1'
#
loop_
_entity.id
_entity.type
_entity.pdbx_description
1 polymer ?
#
loop_
_entity_poly.entity_id
_entity_poly.type
_entity_poly.pdbx_seq_one_letter_code
_entity_poly.pdbx_strand_id
1 'polypeptide(L)'
;PVHRTAYEHKTVLKMLKTIPDLTSKLSDEHLKTLSKNLISETWMKGSTVAGNDGFYIILKGVAQPQIKVHKNKFEENESTASFIPQSFNGTIFNEDLRNSILAAMNPSSGGSLLRRWSTFGSLEITPETEAQVFSVVTLDDCEFLKIPAKEYEKLKLEKAKLENVQKLKLIRKCPYYQEWPTLSIYELTALIKWKKFPPGHVIVESGNIISFVGYINSGYCNIYRGVIGFVRLQPNKVKKCQKFVHMGELKERESFGEISVLLQVPFTCTIITGKEVEMAIIEDKDLL
;
A
#
# COMPACT_ATOMS: atom_id res chain seq x y z
N PRO A 1 6.78 4.84 -30.90
CA PRO A 1 6.58 3.58 -30.14
C PRO A 1 6.53 2.39 -31.11
N VAL A 2 7.53 1.50 -31.06
CA VAL A 2 7.47 0.24 -31.82
C VAL A 2 6.42 -0.64 -31.15
N HIS A 3 5.34 -0.94 -31.86
CA HIS A 3 4.33 -1.88 -31.36
C HIS A 3 4.97 -3.27 -31.29
N ARG A 4 5.21 -3.76 -30.06
CA ARG A 4 5.76 -5.10 -29.85
C ARG A 4 4.73 -6.16 -30.23
N THR A 5 5.23 -7.28 -30.74
CA THR A 5 4.44 -8.46 -31.07
C THR A 5 3.86 -9.11 -29.80
N ALA A 6 2.80 -9.91 -29.95
CA ALA A 6 2.22 -10.68 -28.84
C ALA A 6 3.24 -11.63 -28.17
N TYR A 7 4.20 -12.15 -28.95
CA TYR A 7 5.28 -13.00 -28.45
C TYR A 7 6.28 -12.22 -27.58
N GLU A 8 6.66 -11.03 -28.00
CA GLU A 8 7.54 -10.14 -27.24
C GLU A 8 6.86 -9.68 -25.94
N HIS A 9 5.58 -9.33 -25.97
CA HIS A 9 4.81 -9.02 -24.76
C HIS A 9 4.81 -10.17 -23.75
N LYS A 10 4.60 -11.41 -24.22
CA LYS A 10 4.62 -12.60 -23.35
C LYS A 10 6.01 -12.85 -22.74
N THR A 11 7.06 -12.59 -23.50
CA THR A 11 8.46 -12.71 -23.06
C THR A 11 8.79 -11.66 -22.01
N VAL A 12 8.43 -10.41 -22.27
CA VAL A 12 8.60 -9.28 -21.34
C VAL A 12 7.80 -9.50 -20.05
N LEU A 13 6.55 -9.95 -20.13
CA LEU A 13 5.76 -10.25 -18.96
C LEU A 13 6.41 -11.32 -18.07
N LYS A 14 6.99 -12.39 -18.66
CA LYS A 14 7.74 -13.39 -17.89
C LYS A 14 8.94 -12.77 -17.17
N MET A 15 9.63 -11.82 -17.81
CA MET A 15 10.78 -11.11 -17.23
C MET A 15 10.35 -10.15 -16.11
N LEU A 16 9.26 -9.40 -16.27
CA LEU A 16 8.77 -8.52 -15.20
C LEU A 16 8.43 -9.31 -13.93
N LYS A 17 7.91 -10.53 -14.08
CA LYS A 17 7.60 -11.43 -12.96
C LYS A 17 8.83 -11.97 -12.22
N THR A 18 10.03 -11.88 -12.80
CA THR A 18 11.26 -12.29 -12.12
C THR A 18 11.91 -11.16 -11.31
N ILE A 19 11.38 -9.94 -11.38
CA ILE A 19 11.94 -8.76 -10.69
C ILE A 19 11.23 -8.56 -9.34
N PRO A 20 11.90 -8.80 -8.20
CA PRO A 20 11.29 -8.70 -6.86
C PRO A 20 10.70 -7.31 -6.55
N ASP A 21 11.37 -6.25 -7.02
CA ASP A 21 10.94 -4.87 -6.82
C ASP A 21 9.58 -4.57 -7.48
N LEU A 22 9.25 -5.29 -8.55
CA LEU A 22 7.97 -5.17 -9.24
C LEU A 22 6.92 -6.10 -8.63
N THR A 23 7.26 -7.36 -8.39
CA THR A 23 6.30 -8.37 -7.88
C THR A 23 5.87 -8.13 -6.44
N SER A 24 6.67 -7.42 -5.65
CA SER A 24 6.29 -6.97 -4.30
C SER A 24 5.25 -5.85 -4.32
N LYS A 25 5.24 -5.00 -5.36
CA LYS A 25 4.38 -3.80 -5.45
C LYS A 25 3.17 -4.00 -6.35
N LEU A 26 3.23 -4.94 -7.30
CA LEU A 26 2.26 -5.07 -8.37
C LEU A 26 1.68 -6.48 -8.45
N SER A 27 0.36 -6.54 -8.70
CA SER A 27 -0.32 -7.80 -9.02
C SER A 27 0.02 -8.27 -10.43
N ASP A 28 -0.22 -9.55 -10.69
CA ASP A 28 -0.06 -10.15 -12.02
C ASP A 28 -0.86 -9.44 -13.11
N GLU A 29 -2.05 -8.93 -12.79
CA GLU A 29 -2.87 -8.15 -13.73
C GLU A 29 -2.22 -6.82 -14.07
N HIS A 30 -1.63 -6.13 -13.08
CA HIS A 30 -0.93 -4.87 -13.32
C HIS A 30 0.31 -5.08 -14.18
N LEU A 31 1.09 -6.13 -13.92
CA LEU A 31 2.26 -6.49 -14.73
C LEU A 31 1.85 -6.78 -16.18
N LYS A 32 0.70 -7.43 -16.39
CA LYS A 32 0.14 -7.69 -17.72
C LYS A 32 -0.22 -6.39 -18.43
N THR A 33 -0.82 -5.41 -17.74
CA THR A 33 -1.12 -4.11 -18.33
C THR A 33 0.14 -3.33 -18.67
N LEU A 34 1.10 -3.23 -17.73
CA LEU A 34 2.37 -2.55 -17.95
C LEU A 34 3.17 -3.17 -19.09
N SER A 35 3.12 -4.49 -19.26
CA SER A 35 3.86 -5.19 -20.33
C SER A 35 3.53 -4.68 -21.74
N LYS A 36 2.34 -4.07 -21.93
CA LYS A 36 1.89 -3.51 -23.20
C LYS A 36 2.40 -2.09 -23.46
N ASN A 37 2.75 -1.35 -22.41
CA ASN A 37 3.07 0.09 -22.47
C ASN A 37 4.55 0.40 -22.20
N LEU A 38 5.38 -0.63 -22.08
CA LEU A 38 6.82 -0.50 -21.93
C LEU A 38 7.49 0.10 -23.17
N ILE A 39 8.55 0.87 -22.96
CA ILE A 39 9.33 1.50 -24.03
C ILE A 39 10.70 0.82 -24.12
N SER A 40 11.18 0.54 -25.34
CA SER A 40 12.58 0.15 -25.58
C SER A 40 13.34 1.39 -25.98
N GLU A 41 14.46 1.65 -25.31
CA GLU A 41 15.35 2.76 -25.60
C GLU A 41 16.76 2.24 -25.85
N THR A 42 17.43 2.76 -26.89
CA THR A 42 18.83 2.44 -27.19
C THR A 42 19.66 3.68 -26.93
N TRP A 43 20.75 3.52 -26.17
CA TRP A 43 21.61 4.59 -25.71
C TRP A 43 23.05 4.31 -26.10
N MET A 44 23.72 5.28 -26.71
CA MET A 44 25.12 5.14 -27.10
C MET A 44 26.04 5.18 -25.88
N LYS A 45 27.21 4.57 -25.97
CA LYS A 45 28.28 4.68 -24.97
C LYS A 45 28.58 6.13 -24.57
N GLY A 46 28.76 6.37 -23.28
CA GLY A 46 29.07 7.67 -22.69
C GLY A 46 27.85 8.57 -22.42
N SER A 47 26.64 8.09 -22.72
CA SER A 47 25.39 8.80 -22.44
C SER A 47 25.05 8.74 -20.95
N THR A 48 24.45 9.81 -20.43
CA THR A 48 23.86 9.81 -19.08
C THR A 48 22.36 9.63 -19.20
N VAL A 49 21.81 8.61 -18.53
CA VAL A 49 20.37 8.34 -18.49
C VAL A 49 19.87 8.66 -17.09
N ALA A 50 18.93 9.60 -17.01
CA ALA A 50 18.29 9.98 -15.76
C ALA A 50 17.17 8.99 -15.43
N GLY A 51 17.19 8.43 -14.21
CA GLY A 51 16.20 7.44 -13.76
C GLY A 51 14.98 8.03 -13.03
N ASN A 52 14.75 9.35 -13.11
CA ASN A 52 13.68 10.03 -12.39
C ASN A 52 12.31 9.97 -13.07
N ASP A 53 12.27 9.67 -14.36
CA ASP A 53 11.05 9.66 -15.17
C ASP A 53 10.52 8.24 -15.47
N GLY A 54 11.17 7.22 -14.91
CA GLY A 54 10.77 5.84 -15.06
C GLY A 54 11.72 4.84 -14.44
N PHE A 55 11.25 3.60 -14.42
CA PHE A 55 12.00 2.45 -13.96
C PHE A 55 12.59 1.71 -15.15
N TYR A 56 13.89 1.43 -15.09
CA TYR A 56 14.67 0.91 -16.20
C TYR A 56 15.22 -0.47 -15.90
N ILE A 57 15.23 -1.33 -16.92
CA ILE A 57 15.82 -2.67 -16.89
C ILE A 57 16.84 -2.75 -18.03
N ILE A 58 18.06 -3.18 -17.74
CA ILE A 58 19.12 -3.31 -18.74
C ILE A 58 18.95 -4.59 -19.54
N LEU A 59 18.67 -4.48 -20.84
CA LEU A 59 18.57 -5.62 -21.76
C LEU A 59 19.93 -5.96 -22.40
N LYS A 60 20.72 -4.94 -22.73
CA LYS A 60 22.07 -5.06 -23.30
C LYS A 60 22.97 -3.94 -22.81
N GLY A 61 24.27 -4.18 -22.85
CA GLY A 61 25.31 -3.24 -22.44
C GLY A 61 25.58 -3.26 -20.93
N VAL A 62 26.42 -2.32 -20.51
CA VAL A 62 26.83 -2.11 -19.11
C VAL A 62 26.68 -0.64 -18.79
N ALA A 63 26.13 -0.34 -17.61
CA ALA A 63 25.99 1.02 -17.11
C ALA A 63 26.58 1.13 -15.70
N GLN A 64 26.95 2.33 -15.31
CA GLN A 64 27.48 2.61 -13.97
C GLN A 64 26.63 3.67 -13.27
N PRO A 65 26.21 3.47 -12.01
CA PRO A 65 25.49 4.48 -11.25
C PRO A 65 26.33 5.75 -11.10
N GLN A 66 25.70 6.91 -11.28
CA GLN A 66 26.38 8.20 -11.14
C GLN A 66 26.36 8.65 -9.68
N ILE A 67 27.40 8.33 -8.92
CA ILE A 67 27.56 8.84 -7.55
C ILE A 67 28.34 10.15 -7.61
N LYS A 68 27.67 11.30 -7.50
CA LYS A 68 28.34 12.58 -7.22
C LYS A 68 28.21 12.91 -5.74
N VAL A 69 29.33 12.85 -5.03
CA VAL A 69 29.46 13.43 -3.69
C VAL A 69 29.21 14.93 -3.83
N HIS A 70 28.18 15.45 -3.17
CA HIS A 70 27.99 16.88 -3.01
C HIS A 70 29.24 17.45 -2.31
N LYS A 71 30.16 18.05 -3.07
CA LYS A 71 31.14 18.96 -2.49
C LYS A 71 30.39 20.23 -2.13
N ASN A 72 29.86 20.28 -0.91
CA ASN A 72 29.46 21.53 -0.31
C ASN A 72 30.69 22.43 -0.28
N LYS A 73 30.68 23.47 -1.09
CA LYS A 73 31.66 24.55 -1.03
C LYS A 73 31.24 25.43 0.13
N PHE A 74 31.56 25.01 1.36
CA PHE A 74 31.54 25.93 2.50
C PHE A 74 32.89 26.65 2.50
N GLU A 75 32.85 27.93 2.13
CA GLU A 75 33.89 28.87 2.53
C GLU A 75 34.00 28.84 4.05
N GLU A 76 35.24 28.76 4.53
CA GLU A 76 35.62 28.88 5.92
C GLU A 76 34.93 30.07 6.56
N ASN A 77 34.26 29.85 7.69
CA ASN A 77 34.40 30.72 8.84
C ASN A 77 34.03 29.95 10.10
N GLU A 78 35.00 29.89 11.01
CA GLU A 78 34.91 29.33 12.36
C GLU A 78 33.78 29.98 13.15
N SER A 79 32.83 29.20 13.69
CA SER A 79 32.28 29.46 15.03
C SER A 79 31.55 28.24 15.60
N THR A 80 31.96 27.87 16.80
CA THR A 80 31.39 26.85 17.68
C THR A 80 29.96 27.21 18.08
N ALA A 81 28.95 26.45 17.64
CA ALA A 81 27.68 26.33 18.38
C ALA A 81 26.86 25.13 17.88
N SER A 82 26.44 24.33 18.86
CA SER A 82 25.61 23.13 18.78
C SER A 82 24.28 23.33 18.02
N PHE A 83 24.01 22.46 17.05
CA PHE A 83 22.64 22.18 16.61
C PHE A 83 22.41 20.69 16.47
N ILE A 84 21.51 20.19 17.32
CA ILE A 84 20.98 18.82 17.34
C ILE A 84 20.01 18.69 16.16
N PRO A 85 20.16 17.71 15.24
CA PRO A 85 19.10 17.37 14.31
C PRO A 85 18.19 16.34 14.99
N GLN A 86 16.99 16.77 15.35
CA GLN A 86 15.90 15.90 15.76
C GLN A 86 15.50 14.97 14.61
N SER A 87 15.23 13.73 15.01
CA SER A 87 14.78 12.59 14.24
C SER A 87 13.53 12.85 13.40
N PHE A 88 13.51 12.34 12.17
CA PHE A 88 12.29 11.77 11.58
C PHE A 88 12.60 10.45 10.87
N ASN A 89 11.78 9.45 11.21
CA ASN A 89 11.89 8.03 10.88
C ASN A 89 11.09 7.67 9.61
N GLY A 90 11.62 6.68 8.87
CA GLY A 90 10.98 5.90 7.80
C GLY A 90 11.69 6.13 6.46
N THR A 91 12.45 5.23 5.86
CA THR A 91 12.52 3.76 5.95
C THR A 91 13.90 3.30 5.44
N ILE A 92 14.60 2.48 6.25
CA ILE A 92 15.77 1.64 5.96
C ILE A 92 16.79 2.24 4.98
N PHE A 93 17.52 3.26 5.44
CA PHE A 93 18.85 3.53 4.93
C PHE A 93 19.83 2.54 5.58
N ASN A 94 20.42 1.68 4.76
CA ASN A 94 21.39 0.68 5.18
C ASN A 94 22.57 1.35 5.92
N GLU A 95 22.91 0.85 7.11
CA GLU A 95 23.98 1.33 7.99
C GLU A 95 25.35 1.36 7.29
N ASP A 96 25.49 0.56 6.23
CA ASP A 96 26.60 0.52 5.28
C ASP A 96 26.87 1.86 4.58
N LEU A 97 25.85 2.71 4.37
CA LEU A 97 26.02 4.02 3.73
C LEU A 97 26.75 5.00 4.66
N ARG A 98 26.50 4.91 5.97
CA ARG A 98 27.14 5.79 6.95
C ARG A 98 28.63 5.47 7.10
N ASN A 99 28.97 4.19 7.05
CA ASN A 99 30.36 3.72 7.02
C ASN A 99 31.05 4.06 5.68
N SER A 100 30.30 4.09 4.58
CA SER A 100 30.80 4.51 3.25
C SER A 100 31.18 6.00 3.19
N ILE A 101 30.50 6.85 3.95
CA ILE A 101 30.81 8.30 4.02
C ILE A 101 32.14 8.55 4.76
N LEU A 102 32.44 7.78 5.81
CA LEU A 102 33.73 7.86 6.51
C LEU A 102 34.88 7.22 5.71
N ALA A 103 34.59 6.24 4.85
CA ALA A 103 35.56 5.61 3.96
C ALA A 103 35.95 6.48 2.74
N ALA A 104 35.22 7.57 2.46
CA ALA A 104 35.41 8.44 1.29
C ALA A 104 36.69 9.32 1.33
N MET A 105 37.58 9.14 2.31
CA MET A 105 38.90 9.78 2.34
C MET A 105 39.97 9.06 1.50
N ASN A 106 39.66 7.91 0.88
CA ASN A 106 40.57 7.21 -0.02
C ASN A 106 39.96 7.04 -1.43
N PRO A 107 40.60 7.50 -2.52
CA PRO A 107 40.05 7.40 -3.86
C PRO A 107 40.34 6.01 -4.44
N SER A 108 39.48 5.04 -4.15
CA SER A 108 39.45 3.77 -4.89
C SER A 108 38.04 3.19 -4.90
N SER A 109 37.42 3.15 -6.09
CA SER A 109 36.48 2.14 -6.64
C SER A 109 35.42 1.51 -5.69
N GLY A 110 34.12 1.50 -5.95
CA GLY A 110 33.35 1.80 -7.16
C GLY A 110 31.87 1.44 -6.91
N GLY A 111 30.94 2.24 -7.46
CA GLY A 111 29.54 1.82 -7.53
C GLY A 111 29.43 0.56 -8.40
N SER A 112 28.77 -0.47 -7.91
CA SER A 112 28.61 -1.76 -8.61
C SER A 112 28.14 -1.55 -10.05
N LEU A 113 28.87 -2.11 -11.01
CA LEU A 113 28.52 -2.08 -12.43
C LEU A 113 27.16 -2.75 -12.65
N LEU A 114 26.24 -2.02 -13.28
CA LEU A 114 24.93 -2.53 -13.69
C LEU A 114 25.09 -3.27 -15.02
N ARG A 115 24.74 -4.55 -15.02
CA ARG A 115 24.85 -5.43 -16.18
C ARG A 115 23.46 -5.79 -16.69
N ARG A 116 23.39 -6.66 -17.71
CA ARG A 116 22.12 -7.22 -18.17
C ARG A 116 21.29 -7.73 -16.99
N TRP A 117 20.00 -7.37 -16.98
CA TRP A 117 19.00 -7.63 -15.94
C TRP A 117 19.11 -6.79 -14.66
N SER A 118 20.12 -5.94 -14.54
CA SER A 118 20.13 -4.93 -13.47
C SER A 118 19.03 -3.89 -13.72
N THR A 119 18.51 -3.35 -12.62
CA THR A 119 17.47 -2.33 -12.60
C THR A 119 18.01 -1.01 -12.05
N PHE A 120 17.43 0.11 -12.49
CA PHE A 120 17.69 1.43 -11.93
C PHE A 120 16.50 2.35 -12.16
N GLY A 121 16.49 3.52 -11.53
CA GLY A 121 15.37 4.45 -11.62
C GLY A 121 14.24 4.18 -10.63
N SER A 122 13.17 4.94 -10.77
CA SER A 122 12.00 4.89 -9.88
C SER A 122 10.70 4.71 -10.67
N LEU A 123 9.76 3.96 -10.10
CA LEU A 123 8.39 3.87 -10.62
C LEU A 123 7.57 5.13 -10.34
N GLU A 124 7.98 5.92 -9.35
CA GLU A 124 7.33 7.18 -8.97
C GLU A 124 8.19 8.35 -9.44
N ILE A 125 7.53 9.42 -9.91
CA ILE A 125 8.19 10.62 -10.39
C ILE A 125 8.94 11.25 -9.21
N THR A 126 10.25 11.37 -9.33
CA THR A 126 11.09 12.06 -8.34
C THR A 126 11.43 13.46 -8.85
N PRO A 127 11.47 14.47 -7.97
CA PRO A 127 11.83 15.83 -8.37
C PRO A 127 13.24 15.86 -8.96
N GLU A 128 13.49 16.79 -9.89
CA GLU A 128 14.77 16.87 -10.63
C GLU A 128 15.99 17.00 -9.71
N THR A 129 15.80 17.55 -8.52
CA THR A 129 16.83 17.67 -7.46
C THR A 129 17.38 16.31 -7.01
N GLU A 130 16.58 15.25 -7.09
CA GLU A 130 16.96 13.87 -6.71
C GLU A 130 17.27 12.98 -7.92
N ALA A 131 17.08 13.48 -9.15
CA ALA A 131 17.27 12.70 -10.36
C ALA A 131 18.69 12.11 -10.47
N GLN A 132 19.66 12.81 -9.89
CA GLN A 132 21.06 12.41 -9.87
C GLN A 132 21.32 11.14 -9.06
N VAL A 133 20.47 10.82 -8.07
CA VAL A 133 20.54 9.59 -7.27
C VAL A 133 20.16 8.36 -8.11
N PHE A 134 19.37 8.56 -9.15
CA PHE A 134 18.83 7.50 -10.02
C PHE A 134 19.50 7.44 -11.40
N SER A 135 20.49 8.29 -11.66
CA SER A 135 21.15 8.39 -12.96
C SER A 135 22.23 7.33 -13.16
N VAL A 136 22.39 6.89 -14.39
CA VAL A 136 23.45 5.96 -14.82
C VAL A 136 24.18 6.50 -16.03
N VAL A 137 25.47 6.18 -16.14
CA VAL A 137 26.30 6.46 -17.31
C VAL A 137 26.50 5.16 -18.08
N THR A 138 26.24 5.16 -19.38
CA THR A 138 26.45 3.99 -20.24
C THR A 138 27.95 3.80 -20.52
N LEU A 139 28.47 2.60 -20.25
CA LEU A 139 29.87 2.25 -20.53
C LEU A 139 30.05 1.61 -21.91
N ASP A 140 28.96 1.07 -22.46
CA ASP A 140 28.83 0.51 -23.80
C ASP A 140 27.52 0.99 -24.44
N ASP A 141 27.27 0.62 -25.69
CA ASP A 141 25.96 0.80 -26.30
C ASP A 141 24.93 -0.07 -25.56
N CYS A 142 23.96 0.58 -24.96
CA CYS A 142 22.98 -0.03 -24.06
C CYS A 142 21.59 -0.08 -24.69
N GLU A 143 20.85 -1.14 -24.36
CA GLU A 143 19.42 -1.25 -24.65
C GLU A 143 18.69 -1.36 -23.31
N PHE A 144 17.76 -0.44 -23.08
CA PHE A 144 16.98 -0.36 -21.85
C PHE A 144 15.50 -0.60 -22.12
N LEU A 145 14.87 -1.32 -21.20
CA LEU A 145 13.43 -1.46 -21.13
C LEU A 145 12.91 -0.54 -20.03
N LYS A 146 12.09 0.44 -20.41
CA LYS A 146 11.57 1.49 -19.51
C LYS A 146 10.10 1.28 -19.22
N ILE A 147 9.76 1.32 -17.92
CA ILE A 147 8.41 1.56 -17.39
C ILE A 147 8.30 3.06 -17.11
N PRO A 148 7.57 3.84 -17.91
CA PRO A 148 7.41 5.27 -17.65
C PRO A 148 6.67 5.50 -16.33
N ALA A 149 7.16 6.40 -15.49
CA ALA A 149 6.53 6.71 -14.20
C ALA A 149 5.08 7.23 -14.37
N LYS A 150 4.83 8.01 -15.43
CA LYS A 150 3.49 8.49 -15.81
C LYS A 150 2.49 7.36 -16.08
N GLU A 151 2.95 6.28 -16.71
CA GLU A 151 2.09 5.14 -17.03
C GLU A 151 1.78 4.33 -15.76
N TYR A 152 2.77 4.19 -14.88
CA TYR A 152 2.59 3.57 -13.56
C TYR A 152 1.61 4.38 -12.68
N GLU A 153 1.73 5.71 -12.68
CA GLU A 153 0.82 6.61 -11.97
C GLU A 153 -0.62 6.49 -12.50
N LYS A 154 -0.79 6.47 -13.82
CA LYS A 154 -2.10 6.26 -14.46
C LYS A 154 -2.74 4.94 -14.01
N LEU A 155 -1.96 3.87 -13.97
CA LEU A 155 -2.43 2.56 -13.51
C LEU A 155 -2.83 2.59 -12.02
N LYS A 156 -2.06 3.27 -11.16
CA LYS A 156 -2.39 3.47 -9.74
C LYS A 156 -3.71 4.23 -9.59
N LEU A 157 -3.93 5.26 -10.40
CA LEU A 157 -5.17 6.04 -10.41
C LEU A 157 -6.37 5.23 -10.92
N GLU A 158 -6.21 4.46 -11.99
CA GLU A 158 -7.26 3.57 -12.51
C GLU A 158 -7.67 2.51 -11.48
N LYS A 159 -6.69 1.94 -10.77
CA LYS A 159 -6.95 1.01 -9.67
C LYS A 159 -7.75 1.67 -8.55
N ALA A 160 -7.31 2.85 -8.08
CA ALA A 160 -8.01 3.59 -7.04
C ALA A 160 -9.45 3.94 -7.46
N LYS A 161 -9.66 4.30 -8.74
CA LYS A 161 -11.00 4.53 -9.30
C LYS A 161 -11.87 3.27 -9.24
N LEU A 162 -11.33 2.12 -9.66
CA LEU A 162 -12.06 0.86 -9.63
C LEU A 162 -12.43 0.44 -8.19
N GLU A 163 -11.47 0.55 -7.26
CA GLU A 163 -11.70 0.29 -5.84
C GLU A 163 -12.78 1.23 -5.27
N ASN A 164 -12.74 2.53 -5.60
CA ASN A 164 -13.76 3.49 -5.16
C ASN A 164 -15.14 3.16 -5.73
N VAL A 165 -15.24 2.70 -6.99
CA VAL A 165 -16.50 2.23 -7.56
C VAL A 165 -17.03 1.00 -6.80
N GLN A 166 -16.16 0.09 -6.37
CA GLN A 166 -16.57 -1.06 -5.54
C GLN A 166 -17.07 -0.62 -4.16
N LYS A 167 -16.34 0.28 -3.48
CA LYS A 167 -16.77 0.85 -2.19
C LYS A 167 -18.10 1.57 -2.30
N LEU A 168 -18.29 2.39 -3.34
CA LEU A 168 -19.55 3.09 -3.60
C LEU A 168 -20.71 2.12 -3.79
N LYS A 169 -20.50 1.07 -4.59
CA LYS A 169 -21.50 0.00 -4.79
C LYS A 169 -21.83 -0.72 -3.49
N LEU A 170 -20.85 -0.92 -2.60
CA LEU A 170 -21.08 -1.57 -1.31
C LEU A 170 -21.97 -0.72 -0.41
N ILE A 171 -21.63 0.56 -0.22
CA ILE A 171 -22.41 1.45 0.64
C ILE A 171 -23.84 1.60 0.09
N ARG A 172 -23.99 1.78 -1.24
CA ARG A 172 -25.32 1.89 -1.88
C ARG A 172 -26.19 0.63 -1.77
N LYS A 173 -25.59 -0.54 -1.58
CA LYS A 173 -26.36 -1.77 -1.34
C LYS A 173 -26.96 -1.81 0.07
N CYS A 174 -26.40 -1.05 1.01
CA CYS A 174 -26.88 -0.99 2.39
C CYS A 174 -28.19 -0.18 2.44
N PRO A 175 -29.29 -0.73 2.97
CA PRO A 175 -30.60 -0.07 2.95
C PRO A 175 -30.60 1.35 3.52
N TYR A 176 -29.84 1.56 4.61
CA TYR A 176 -29.76 2.86 5.32
C TYR A 176 -29.12 4.00 4.50
N TYR A 177 -28.40 3.68 3.43
CA TYR A 177 -27.62 4.65 2.63
C TYR A 177 -28.15 4.80 1.20
N GLN A 178 -29.28 4.17 0.87
CA GLN A 178 -29.84 4.22 -0.49
C GLN A 178 -30.22 5.65 -0.92
N GLU A 179 -30.77 6.44 -0.01
CA GLU A 179 -31.27 7.78 -0.29
C GLU A 179 -30.23 8.89 -0.07
N TRP A 180 -29.04 8.55 0.44
CA TRP A 180 -28.01 9.55 0.73
C TRP A 180 -27.52 10.26 -0.54
N PRO A 181 -27.13 11.55 -0.47
CA PRO A 181 -26.54 12.25 -1.60
C PRO A 181 -25.27 11.55 -2.11
N THR A 182 -25.09 11.49 -3.43
CA THR A 182 -23.94 10.82 -4.04
C THR A 182 -22.61 11.43 -3.59
N LEU A 183 -22.55 12.75 -3.39
CA LEU A 183 -21.34 13.42 -2.90
C LEU A 183 -20.94 12.94 -1.50
N SER A 184 -21.89 12.83 -0.58
CA SER A 184 -21.64 12.31 0.79
C SER A 184 -21.15 10.86 0.77
N ILE A 185 -21.69 10.03 -0.12
CA ILE A 185 -21.21 8.66 -0.30
C ILE A 185 -19.77 8.64 -0.83
N TYR A 186 -19.43 9.53 -1.77
CA TYR A 186 -18.05 9.66 -2.26
C TYR A 186 -17.08 10.06 -1.15
N GLU A 187 -17.46 11.00 -0.28
CA GLU A 187 -16.66 11.38 0.90
C GLU A 187 -16.41 10.17 1.80
N LEU A 188 -17.42 9.35 2.08
CA LEU A 188 -17.26 8.12 2.85
C LEU A 188 -16.31 7.11 2.17
N THR A 189 -16.39 6.95 0.84
CA THR A 189 -15.52 6.00 0.12
C THR A 189 -14.03 6.34 0.21
N ALA A 190 -13.70 7.63 0.42
CA ALA A 190 -12.32 8.06 0.61
C ALA A 190 -11.75 7.60 1.97
N LEU A 191 -12.60 7.46 2.99
CA LEU A 191 -12.21 7.06 4.35
C LEU A 191 -12.18 5.54 4.54
N ILE A 192 -12.88 4.80 3.70
CA ILE A 192 -13.02 3.35 3.82
C ILE A 192 -11.70 2.60 3.59
N LYS A 193 -11.42 1.63 4.46
CA LYS A 193 -10.33 0.65 4.32
C LYS A 193 -10.90 -0.76 4.23
N TRP A 194 -10.36 -1.59 3.33
CA TRP A 194 -10.75 -3.01 3.23
C TRP A 194 -10.05 -3.83 4.33
N LYS A 195 -10.82 -4.69 5.02
CA LYS A 195 -10.29 -5.57 6.06
C LYS A 195 -10.90 -6.96 5.96
N LYS A 196 -10.07 -7.97 6.15
CA LYS A 196 -10.47 -9.39 6.16
C LYS A 196 -10.33 -9.96 7.56
N PHE A 197 -11.29 -10.78 7.95
CA PHE A 197 -11.33 -11.43 9.24
C PHE A 197 -11.53 -12.94 9.07
N PRO A 198 -10.72 -13.78 9.72
CA PRO A 198 -10.87 -15.23 9.65
C PRO A 198 -12.13 -15.68 10.39
N PRO A 199 -12.64 -16.91 10.16
CA PRO A 199 -13.75 -17.47 10.91
C PRO A 199 -13.46 -17.53 12.42
N GLY A 200 -14.49 -17.33 13.26
CA GLY A 200 -14.40 -17.37 14.72
C GLY A 200 -13.75 -16.14 15.37
N HIS A 201 -13.41 -15.12 14.59
CA HIS A 201 -12.84 -13.87 15.10
C HIS A 201 -13.92 -12.99 15.74
N VAL A 202 -13.66 -12.53 16.96
CA VAL A 202 -14.53 -11.58 17.67
C VAL A 202 -14.25 -10.18 17.13
N ILE A 203 -15.16 -9.64 16.33
CA ILE A 203 -15.04 -8.30 15.74
C ILE A 203 -15.42 -7.23 16.76
N VAL A 204 -16.47 -7.50 17.54
CA VAL A 204 -16.99 -6.61 18.58
C VAL A 204 -17.30 -7.42 19.81
N GLU A 205 -16.89 -6.93 20.98
CA GLU A 205 -17.27 -7.47 22.27
C GLU A 205 -18.36 -6.61 22.93
N SER A 206 -19.31 -7.28 23.57
CA SER A 206 -20.42 -6.61 24.25
C SER A 206 -19.91 -5.75 25.40
N GLY A 207 -20.39 -4.51 25.49
CA GLY A 207 -20.01 -3.54 26.52
C GLY A 207 -18.87 -2.59 26.11
N ASN A 208 -18.23 -2.83 24.96
CA ASN A 208 -17.22 -1.94 24.43
C ASN A 208 -17.84 -0.91 23.46
N ILE A 209 -17.25 0.29 23.41
CA ILE A 209 -17.54 1.26 22.36
C ILE A 209 -16.74 0.85 21.13
N ILE A 210 -17.40 0.73 19.99
CA ILE A 210 -16.75 0.38 18.73
C ILE A 210 -16.03 1.61 18.19
N SER A 211 -14.78 1.45 17.73
CA SER A 211 -13.97 2.52 17.15
C SER A 211 -14.02 2.55 15.62
N PHE A 212 -15.02 1.92 15.00
CA PHE A 212 -15.19 1.88 13.55
C PHE A 212 -16.61 1.51 13.14
N VAL A 213 -17.02 1.94 11.95
CA VAL A 213 -18.23 1.47 11.25
C VAL A 213 -17.83 0.39 10.25
N GLY A 214 -18.55 -0.73 10.22
CA GLY A 214 -18.26 -1.85 9.32
C GLY A 214 -19.38 -2.08 8.29
N TYR A 215 -18.99 -2.29 7.03
CA TYR A 215 -19.88 -2.65 5.91
C TYR A 215 -19.49 -4.02 5.37
N ILE A 216 -20.40 -4.99 5.41
CA ILE A 216 -20.09 -6.38 5.02
C ILE A 216 -20.17 -6.54 3.50
N ASN A 217 -19.03 -6.82 2.87
CA ASN A 217 -18.93 -7.08 1.43
C ASN A 217 -19.15 -8.54 1.07
N SER A 218 -18.49 -9.43 1.81
CA SER A 218 -18.67 -10.87 1.67
C SER A 218 -18.51 -11.52 3.04
N GLY A 219 -19.22 -12.62 3.27
CA GLY A 219 -19.16 -13.29 4.57
C GLY A 219 -20.49 -13.25 5.34
N TYR A 220 -20.46 -13.73 6.58
CA TYR A 220 -21.50 -13.45 7.56
C TYR A 220 -20.90 -13.44 8.97
N CYS A 221 -21.52 -12.68 9.86
CA CYS A 221 -21.18 -12.60 11.26
C CYS A 221 -22.37 -13.02 12.12
N ASN A 222 -22.13 -13.78 13.17
CA ASN A 222 -23.13 -14.16 14.15
C ASN A 222 -23.16 -13.11 15.27
N ILE A 223 -24.36 -12.68 15.64
CA ILE A 223 -24.60 -11.74 16.73
C ILE A 223 -25.01 -12.55 17.96
N TYR A 224 -24.31 -12.35 19.06
CA TYR A 224 -24.63 -12.94 20.36
C TYR A 224 -24.92 -11.87 21.38
N ARG A 225 -25.83 -12.13 22.31
CA ARG A 225 -26.08 -11.26 23.47
C ARG A 225 -25.90 -12.03 24.75
N GLY A 226 -25.13 -11.47 25.67
CA GLY A 226 -25.02 -11.99 27.04
C GLY A 226 -26.31 -11.73 27.79
N VAL A 227 -27.06 -12.78 28.11
CA VAL A 227 -28.26 -12.70 28.93
C VAL A 227 -27.97 -13.31 30.29
N ILE A 228 -28.34 -12.58 31.34
CA ILE A 228 -28.24 -13.05 32.71
C ILE A 228 -29.49 -13.87 33.02
N GLY A 229 -29.31 -15.18 33.13
CA GLY A 229 -30.32 -16.11 33.60
C GLY A 229 -30.15 -16.45 35.07
N PHE A 230 -31.24 -16.89 35.69
CA PHE A 230 -31.26 -17.43 37.04
C PHE A 230 -31.61 -18.91 36.96
N VAL A 231 -30.68 -19.77 37.37
CA VAL A 231 -30.89 -21.23 37.39
C VAL A 231 -31.15 -21.68 38.81
N ARG A 232 -32.30 -22.34 39.01
CA ARG A 232 -32.67 -22.91 40.30
C ARG A 232 -31.89 -24.22 40.51
N LEU A 233 -31.03 -24.25 41.52
CA LEU A 233 -30.24 -25.44 41.86
C LEU A 233 -30.98 -26.33 42.88
N GLN A 234 -31.68 -25.70 43.83
CA GLN A 234 -32.48 -26.34 44.88
C GLN A 234 -33.71 -25.47 45.19
N PRO A 235 -34.76 -26.00 45.84
CA PRO A 235 -35.78 -25.15 46.45
C PRO A 235 -35.07 -24.22 47.45
N ASN A 236 -35.01 -22.91 47.16
CA ASN A 236 -34.33 -21.83 47.91
C ASN A 236 -32.87 -21.49 47.52
N LYS A 237 -32.27 -22.12 46.50
CA LYS A 237 -30.97 -21.65 45.96
C LYS A 237 -31.05 -21.40 44.46
N VAL A 238 -30.76 -20.16 44.08
CA VAL A 238 -30.73 -19.69 42.68
C VAL A 238 -29.33 -19.19 42.36
N LYS A 239 -28.76 -19.63 41.24
CA LYS A 239 -27.45 -19.19 40.75
C LYS A 239 -27.65 -18.28 39.53
N LYS A 240 -26.99 -17.13 39.55
CA LYS A 240 -26.86 -16.25 38.38
C LYS A 240 -25.93 -16.92 37.38
N CYS A 241 -26.39 -17.17 36.16
CA CYS A 241 -25.58 -17.67 35.06
C CYS A 241 -25.68 -16.70 33.87
N GLN A 242 -24.55 -16.39 33.25
CA GLN A 242 -24.55 -15.68 31.98
C GLN A 242 -24.59 -16.70 30.85
N LYS A 243 -25.54 -16.57 29.93
CA LYS A 243 -25.63 -17.37 28.71
C LYS A 243 -25.55 -16.46 27.51
N PHE A 244 -24.79 -16.87 26.49
CA PHE A 244 -24.79 -16.19 25.21
C PHE A 244 -25.95 -16.72 24.36
N VAL A 245 -26.86 -15.83 24.00
CA VAL A 245 -28.01 -16.14 23.15
C VAL A 245 -27.69 -15.64 21.74
N HIS A 246 -27.86 -16.50 20.74
CA HIS A 246 -27.74 -16.12 19.34
C HIS A 246 -28.92 -15.20 18.98
N MET A 247 -28.62 -13.96 18.61
CA MET A 247 -29.61 -12.93 18.31
C MET A 247 -29.94 -12.86 16.82
N GLY A 248 -29.03 -13.30 15.95
CA GLY A 248 -29.18 -13.21 14.51
C GLY A 248 -27.84 -13.19 13.80
N GLU A 249 -27.88 -12.91 12.50
CA GLU A 249 -26.72 -12.87 11.63
C GLU A 249 -26.66 -11.54 10.89
N LEU A 250 -25.46 -10.99 10.73
CA LEU A 250 -25.17 -9.92 9.77
C LEU A 250 -24.63 -10.53 8.49
N LYS A 251 -25.19 -10.16 7.35
CA LYS A 251 -24.92 -10.69 6.02
C LYS A 251 -24.39 -9.60 5.10
N GLU A 252 -24.07 -10.00 3.89
CA GLU A 252 -23.66 -9.08 2.83
C GLU A 252 -24.69 -7.96 2.65
N ARG A 253 -24.21 -6.74 2.40
CA ARG A 253 -25.03 -5.52 2.25
C ARG A 253 -25.60 -4.97 3.57
N GLU A 254 -25.17 -5.49 4.71
CA GLU A 254 -25.51 -4.91 6.01
C GLU A 254 -24.30 -4.15 6.58
N SER A 255 -24.61 -3.17 7.40
CA SER A 255 -23.63 -2.35 8.12
C SER A 255 -23.92 -2.37 9.62
N PHE A 256 -22.90 -2.08 10.43
CA PHE A 256 -23.02 -2.01 11.88
C PHE A 256 -22.00 -1.04 12.49
N GLY A 257 -22.29 -0.63 13.72
CA GLY A 257 -21.40 0.18 14.55
C GLY A 257 -21.65 1.69 14.48
N GLU A 258 -22.51 2.15 13.57
CA GLU A 258 -22.84 3.57 13.35
C GLU A 258 -23.26 4.26 14.65
N ILE A 259 -24.19 3.65 15.39
CA ILE A 259 -24.72 4.20 16.64
C ILE A 259 -23.64 4.24 17.72
N SER A 260 -22.81 3.20 17.81
CA SER A 260 -21.77 3.11 18.84
C SER A 260 -20.67 4.14 18.62
N VAL A 261 -20.24 4.32 17.37
CA VAL A 261 -19.22 5.31 16.98
C VAL A 261 -19.76 6.73 17.13
N LEU A 262 -20.93 7.04 16.57
CA LEU A 262 -21.45 8.41 16.52
C LEU A 262 -21.90 8.93 17.89
N LEU A 263 -22.52 8.06 18.71
CA LEU A 263 -23.06 8.46 20.01
C LEU A 263 -22.14 8.09 21.17
N GLN A 264 -20.99 7.46 20.90
CA GLN A 264 -20.05 6.98 21.93
C GLN A 264 -20.74 6.08 22.98
N VAL A 265 -21.67 5.23 22.52
CA VAL A 265 -22.43 4.32 23.38
C VAL A 265 -21.89 2.88 23.25
N PRO A 266 -21.80 2.12 24.36
CA PRO A 266 -21.39 0.73 24.32
C PRO A 266 -22.29 -0.15 23.44
N PHE A 267 -21.67 -1.03 22.66
CA PHE A 267 -22.40 -1.99 21.86
C PHE A 267 -22.97 -3.11 22.75
N THR A 268 -24.25 -3.47 22.56
CA THR A 268 -24.96 -4.38 23.48
C THR A 268 -24.83 -5.87 23.14
N CYS A 269 -24.16 -6.17 22.02
CA CYS A 269 -24.00 -7.52 21.49
C CYS A 269 -22.51 -7.81 21.23
N THR A 270 -22.19 -9.09 21.05
CA THR A 270 -20.89 -9.57 20.58
C THR A 270 -21.04 -10.04 19.15
N ILE A 271 -20.17 -9.59 18.26
CA ILE A 271 -20.18 -9.97 16.84
C ILE A 271 -18.99 -10.87 16.57
N ILE A 272 -19.26 -12.08 16.07
CA ILE A 272 -18.23 -13.09 15.78
C ILE A 272 -18.37 -13.50 14.32
N THR A 273 -17.28 -13.59 13.58
CA THR A 273 -17.30 -14.08 12.19
C THR A 273 -17.70 -15.55 12.13
N GLY A 274 -18.67 -15.90 11.28
CA GLY A 274 -19.06 -17.29 11.04
C GLY A 274 -18.25 -17.96 9.92
N LYS A 275 -17.86 -17.18 8.91
CA LYS A 275 -16.92 -17.55 7.85
C LYS A 275 -15.84 -16.49 7.69
N GLU A 276 -14.95 -16.63 6.71
CA GLU A 276 -14.08 -15.52 6.31
C GLU A 276 -14.97 -14.35 5.87
N VAL A 277 -14.74 -13.19 6.49
CA VAL A 277 -15.52 -11.96 6.23
C VAL A 277 -14.59 -10.91 5.68
N GLU A 278 -14.94 -10.36 4.52
CA GLU A 278 -14.35 -9.15 3.99
C GLU A 278 -15.33 -7.99 4.22
N MET A 279 -14.83 -6.94 4.87
CA MET A 279 -15.61 -5.75 5.16
C MET A 279 -14.84 -4.49 4.81
N ALA A 280 -15.59 -3.45 4.47
CA ALA A 280 -15.10 -2.08 4.43
C ALA A 280 -15.29 -1.46 5.82
N ILE A 281 -14.25 -0.85 6.38
CA ILE A 281 -14.31 -0.17 7.68
C ILE A 281 -14.01 1.32 7.53
N ILE A 282 -14.67 2.13 8.35
CA ILE A 282 -14.32 3.54 8.57
C ILE A 282 -13.98 3.69 10.04
N GLU A 283 -12.77 4.12 10.37
CA GLU A 283 -12.37 4.33 11.76
C GLU A 283 -13.02 5.58 12.34
N ASP A 284 -13.25 5.58 13.65
CA ASP A 284 -13.80 6.72 14.39
C ASP A 284 -12.95 8.00 14.22
N LYS A 285 -11.62 7.85 14.21
CA LYS A 285 -10.65 8.94 13.96
C LYS A 285 -10.79 9.58 12.58
N ASP A 286 -11.31 8.83 11.60
CA ASP A 286 -11.48 9.29 10.23
C ASP A 286 -12.83 10.01 10.04
N LEU A 287 -13.75 9.93 11.03
CA LEU A 287 -15.08 10.53 11.04
C LEU A 287 -15.19 11.85 11.82
N LEU A 288 -14.18 12.17 12.65
CA LEU A 288 -14.18 13.29 13.60
C LEU A 288 -13.29 14.46 13.16
#